data_AF-A0A2G6DDE6-F1
#
_entry.id   AF-A0A2G6DDE6-F1
#
_cell.length_a   1.000
_cell.length_b   1.000
_cell.length_c   1.000
_cell.angle_alpha   90.00
_cell.angle_beta   90.00
_cell.angle_gamma   90.00
#
_symmetry.space_group_name_H-M   'P 1'
#
loop_
_entity.id
_entity.type
_entity.pdbx_description
1 polymer ?
#
loop_
_entity_poly.entity_id
_entity_poly.type
_entity_poly.pdbx_seq_one_letter_code
_entity_poly.pdbx_strand_id
1 'polypeptide(L)'
;MPLLNALRTEKFWEAINVNRLEEVRQALRDLMRYLDKEKQVSVETTFEDTLDHGSIREHDILPTYSRLQSYKERVASYVREHKDHLVIQKLKSNKPITETDLQTLEAILFDGKTVGTKQEYIENYGEKPLGEFIRSIVGLDTAAAQTAFAEFIQAGNLRADQMTFINSIITFLTKNGMIDKKMLFEPPFTDVHDQGLFGVFDDAGVVKVIHLIDRINENASVSVYGQRSAAAT
;
A
#
# COMPACT_ATOMS: atom_id res chain seq x y z
N MET A 1 3.25 65.67 -20.05
CA MET A 1 3.40 65.07 -18.70
C MET A 1 2.04 64.57 -18.16
N PRO A 2 1.42 63.55 -18.76
CA PRO A 2 0.11 63.06 -18.31
C PRO A 2 0.15 62.30 -16.98
N LEU A 3 1.23 61.55 -16.69
CA LEU A 3 1.36 60.76 -15.47
C LEU A 3 1.46 61.62 -14.19
N LEU A 4 2.27 62.69 -14.21
CA LEU A 4 2.39 63.61 -13.07
C LEU A 4 1.08 64.34 -12.76
N ASN A 5 0.30 64.68 -13.79
CA ASN A 5 -1.01 65.30 -13.60
C ASN A 5 -2.01 64.29 -13.02
N ALA A 6 -1.93 63.01 -13.42
CA ALA A 6 -2.77 61.94 -12.87
C ALA A 6 -2.45 61.64 -11.40
N LEU A 7 -1.16 61.60 -11.02
CA LEU A 7 -0.71 61.35 -9.64
C LEU A 7 -1.20 62.40 -8.63
N ARG A 8 -1.53 63.60 -9.10
CA ARG A 8 -2.09 64.69 -8.27
C ARG A 8 -3.58 64.52 -7.96
N THR A 9 -4.27 63.58 -8.61
CA THR A 9 -5.71 63.35 -8.41
C THR A 9 -5.96 62.16 -7.51
N GLU A 10 -6.89 62.28 -6.56
CA GLU A 10 -7.22 61.23 -5.59
C GLU A 10 -7.75 59.96 -6.27
N LYS A 11 -8.53 60.13 -7.35
CA LYS A 11 -9.05 59.06 -8.21
C LYS A 11 -7.99 58.09 -8.74
N PHE A 12 -6.75 58.56 -8.91
CA PHE A 12 -5.65 57.69 -9.36
C PHE A 12 -5.29 56.64 -8.29
N TRP A 13 -5.36 57.02 -7.01
CA TRP A 13 -4.94 56.18 -5.89
C TRP A 13 -6.02 55.16 -5.47
N GLU A 14 -7.30 55.45 -5.75
CA GLU A 14 -8.42 54.54 -5.42
C GLU A 14 -8.38 53.20 -6.18
N ALA A 15 -7.83 53.18 -7.40
CA ALA A 15 -7.84 52.00 -8.28
C ALA A 15 -6.44 51.47 -8.59
N ILE A 16 -5.46 51.76 -7.72
CA ILE A 16 -4.07 51.41 -7.96
C ILE A 16 -3.75 49.98 -7.51
N ASN A 17 -2.85 49.32 -8.22
CA ASN A 17 -2.32 48.01 -7.85
C ASN A 17 -0.78 48.03 -7.89
N VAL A 18 -0.15 46.98 -7.37
CA VAL A 18 1.31 46.87 -7.22
C VAL A 18 2.05 47.09 -8.55
N ASN A 19 1.54 46.54 -9.65
CA ASN A 19 2.17 46.67 -10.97
C ASN A 19 2.16 48.13 -11.46
N ARG A 20 1.04 48.84 -11.27
CA ARG A 20 0.94 50.26 -11.65
C ARG A 20 1.77 51.18 -10.75
N LEU A 21 1.95 50.83 -9.47
CA LEU A 21 2.87 51.54 -8.57
C LEU A 21 4.32 51.42 -9.04
N GLU A 22 4.71 50.25 -9.54
CA GLU A 22 6.07 50.03 -10.06
C GLU A 22 6.33 50.85 -11.33
N GLU A 23 5.35 50.94 -12.24
CA GLU A 23 5.43 51.81 -13.42
C GLU A 23 5.63 53.29 -13.02
N VAL A 24 4.88 53.76 -12.00
CA VAL A 24 5.04 55.11 -11.44
C VAL A 24 6.44 55.30 -10.86
N ARG A 25 6.93 54.34 -10.07
CA ARG A 25 8.24 54.40 -9.43
C ARG A 25 9.38 54.48 -10.45
N GLN A 26 9.27 53.75 -11.56
CA GLN A 26 10.24 53.81 -12.65
C GLN A 26 10.22 55.15 -13.37
N ALA A 27 9.03 55.65 -13.73
CA ALA A 27 8.88 56.94 -14.41
C ALA A 27 9.37 58.13 -13.58
N LEU A 28 9.24 58.07 -12.24
CA LEU A 28 9.70 59.12 -11.34
C LEU A 28 11.19 59.03 -10.98
N ARG A 29 11.81 57.85 -11.10
CA ARG A 29 13.21 57.60 -10.66
C ARG A 29 14.19 58.62 -11.23
N ASP A 30 14.12 58.90 -12.53
CA ASP A 30 15.04 59.82 -13.21
C ASP A 30 14.76 61.30 -12.90
N LEU A 31 13.58 61.60 -12.34
CA LEU A 31 13.18 62.94 -11.91
C LEU A 31 13.54 63.22 -10.45
N MET A 32 13.74 62.18 -9.63
CA MET A 32 14.10 62.32 -8.20
C MET A 32 15.39 63.10 -7.98
N ARG A 33 16.34 63.07 -8.93
CA ARG A 33 17.61 63.82 -8.84
C ARG A 33 17.43 65.34 -8.78
N TYR A 34 16.28 65.86 -9.21
CA TYR A 34 15.95 67.29 -9.18
C TYR A 34 15.21 67.70 -7.90
N LEU A 35 14.98 66.76 -6.97
CA LEU A 35 14.37 67.04 -5.68
C LEU A 35 15.41 67.65 -4.73
N ASP A 36 15.02 68.73 -4.05
CA ASP A 36 15.89 69.45 -3.13
C ASP A 36 16.09 68.67 -1.83
N LYS A 37 17.34 68.33 -1.50
CA LYS A 37 17.68 67.35 -0.45
C LYS A 37 17.47 67.87 0.97
N GLU A 38 17.42 69.19 1.14
CA GLU A 38 17.31 69.81 2.47
C GLU A 38 15.91 69.69 3.11
N LYS A 39 14.89 69.22 2.35
CA LYS A 39 13.48 69.17 2.80
C LYS A 39 12.84 67.78 2.81
N GLN A 40 13.62 66.70 2.98
CA GLN A 40 13.05 65.36 3.03
C GLN A 40 12.62 64.98 4.46
N VAL A 41 11.30 64.85 4.68
CA VAL A 41 10.76 64.30 5.92
C VAL A 41 11.04 62.79 5.96
N SER A 42 11.61 62.29 7.05
CA SER A 42 11.80 60.84 7.24
C SER A 42 10.43 60.19 7.46
N VAL A 43 10.00 59.36 6.53
CA VAL A 43 8.76 58.57 6.65
C VAL A 43 9.15 57.15 7.02
N GLU A 44 8.97 56.79 8.28
CA GLU A 44 9.09 55.40 8.73
C GLU A 44 7.75 54.69 8.48
N THR A 45 7.80 53.56 7.77
CA THR A 45 6.62 52.73 7.54
C THR A 45 6.83 51.39 8.21
N THR A 46 6.18 51.18 9.35
CA THR A 46 6.18 49.91 10.09
C THR A 46 4.91 49.15 9.74
N PHE A 47 5.05 47.97 9.17
CA PHE A 47 3.95 47.05 8.92
C PHE A 47 4.12 45.83 9.82
N GLU A 48 3.08 45.46 10.57
CA GLU A 48 3.01 44.16 11.22
C GLU A 48 2.33 43.17 10.26
N ASP A 49 2.97 42.04 9.99
CA ASP A 49 2.36 40.96 9.23
C ASP A 49 1.19 40.37 10.03
N THR A 50 0.00 40.38 9.43
CA THR A 50 -1.18 39.71 9.99
C THR A 50 -1.35 38.37 9.29
N LEU A 51 -1.01 37.29 9.99
CA LEU A 51 -1.33 35.94 9.53
C LEU A 51 -2.80 35.65 9.83
N ASP A 52 -3.60 35.47 8.78
CA ASP A 52 -4.99 35.03 8.93
C ASP A 52 -5.03 33.53 9.29
N HIS A 53 -4.94 33.26 10.59
CA HIS A 53 -5.00 31.90 11.12
C HIS A 53 -6.31 31.16 10.77
N GLY A 54 -7.39 31.88 10.42
CA GLY A 54 -8.68 31.29 10.03
C GLY A 54 -8.74 30.80 8.58
N SER A 55 -7.83 31.24 7.71
CA SER A 55 -7.72 30.78 6.32
C SER A 55 -6.61 29.76 6.08
N ILE A 56 -5.93 29.32 7.15
CA ILE A 56 -5.02 28.16 7.09
C ILE A 56 -5.86 26.92 6.75
N ARG A 57 -5.63 26.38 5.55
CA ARG A 57 -6.22 25.12 5.11
C ARG A 57 -5.11 24.12 4.84
N GLU A 58 -5.17 22.99 5.53
CA GLU A 58 -4.38 21.83 5.15
C GLU A 58 -4.86 21.34 3.78
N HIS A 59 -3.93 21.21 2.83
CA HIS A 59 -4.22 20.64 1.52
C HIS A 59 -3.50 19.30 1.44
N ASP A 60 -4.28 18.20 1.47
CA ASP A 60 -3.73 16.87 1.19
C ASP A 60 -3.32 16.86 -0.29
N ILE A 61 -2.01 16.82 -0.52
CA ILE A 61 -1.41 16.80 -1.85
C ILE A 61 -1.69 15.48 -2.60
N LEU A 62 -2.12 14.42 -1.91
CA LEU A 62 -2.43 13.10 -2.49
C LEU A 62 -3.60 12.40 -1.75
N PRO A 63 -4.84 12.92 -1.85
CA PRO A 63 -5.99 12.40 -1.10
C PRO A 63 -6.32 10.94 -1.44
N THR A 64 -6.01 10.49 -2.65
CA THR A 64 -6.19 9.09 -3.06
C THR A 64 -5.23 8.16 -2.34
N TYR A 65 -3.95 8.54 -2.16
CA TYR A 65 -2.96 7.69 -1.48
C TYR A 65 -3.29 7.53 0.01
N SER A 66 -3.67 8.62 0.68
CA SER A 66 -4.13 8.62 2.07
C SER A 66 -5.38 7.75 2.29
N ARG A 67 -6.34 7.77 1.35
CA ARG A 67 -7.52 6.89 1.41
C ARG A 67 -7.18 5.42 1.18
N LEU A 68 -6.29 5.11 0.23
CA LEU A 68 -5.88 3.72 -0.03
C LEU A 68 -5.19 3.12 1.20
N GLN A 69 -4.26 3.86 1.80
CA GLN A 69 -3.54 3.40 2.99
C GLN A 69 -4.48 3.14 4.17
N SER A 70 -5.46 4.03 4.40
CA SER A 70 -6.44 3.84 5.47
C SER A 70 -7.39 2.65 5.24
N TYR A 71 -7.74 2.30 3.99
CA TYR A 71 -8.50 1.07 3.72
C TYR A 71 -7.69 -0.19 4.04
N LYS A 72 -6.45 -0.26 3.54
CA LYS A 72 -5.58 -1.43 3.78
C LYS A 72 -5.34 -1.68 5.26
N GLU A 73 -5.12 -0.61 6.03
CA GLU A 73 -4.93 -0.67 7.47
C GLU A 73 -6.20 -1.11 8.20
N ARG A 74 -7.39 -0.59 7.85
CA ARG A 74 -8.67 -1.00 8.45
C ARG A 74 -8.93 -2.49 8.27
N VAL A 75 -8.83 -2.99 7.03
CA VAL A 75 -9.05 -4.40 6.72
C VAL A 75 -8.05 -5.29 7.44
N ALA A 76 -6.77 -4.91 7.43
CA ALA A 76 -5.73 -5.67 8.12
C ALA A 76 -5.93 -5.68 9.65
N SER A 77 -6.35 -4.56 10.26
CA SER A 77 -6.67 -4.50 11.69
C SER A 77 -7.85 -5.41 12.01
N TYR A 78 -8.92 -5.32 11.23
CA TYR A 78 -10.11 -6.13 11.41
C TYR A 78 -9.79 -7.62 11.40
N VAL A 79 -9.03 -8.08 10.38
CA VAL A 79 -8.61 -9.48 10.26
C VAL A 79 -7.72 -9.91 11.43
N ARG A 80 -6.87 -9.02 11.97
CA ARG A 80 -6.02 -9.33 13.13
C ARG A 80 -6.80 -9.39 14.45
N GLU A 81 -7.82 -8.57 14.60
CA GLU A 81 -8.70 -8.54 15.78
C GLU A 81 -9.65 -9.75 15.80
N HIS A 82 -10.10 -10.20 14.63
CA HIS A 82 -11.08 -11.29 14.50
C HIS A 82 -10.42 -12.63 14.15
N LYS A 83 -9.18 -12.87 14.60
CA LYS A 83 -8.46 -14.13 14.37
C LYS A 83 -9.19 -15.37 14.89
N ASP A 84 -10.09 -15.19 15.86
CA ASP A 84 -10.89 -16.27 16.45
C ASP A 84 -12.14 -16.62 15.64
N HIS A 85 -12.45 -15.83 14.60
CA HIS A 85 -13.54 -16.16 13.69
C HIS A 85 -13.26 -17.49 12.98
N LEU A 86 -14.26 -18.38 12.95
CA LEU A 86 -14.10 -19.77 12.47
C LEU A 86 -13.44 -19.86 11.08
N VAL A 87 -13.85 -19.00 10.15
CA VAL A 87 -13.29 -19.01 8.78
C VAL A 87 -11.84 -18.53 8.73
N ILE A 88 -11.49 -17.53 9.54
CA ILE A 88 -10.12 -17.02 9.63
C ILE A 88 -9.23 -18.08 10.30
N GLN A 89 -9.73 -18.77 11.32
CA GLN A 89 -9.05 -19.90 11.93
C GLN A 89 -8.84 -21.06 10.95
N LYS A 90 -9.82 -21.38 10.08
CA LYS A 90 -9.64 -22.39 9.03
C LYS A 90 -8.48 -22.02 8.10
N LEU A 91 -8.46 -20.78 7.62
CA LEU A 91 -7.37 -20.27 6.77
C LEU A 91 -6.00 -20.34 7.47
N LYS A 92 -5.94 -19.92 8.73
CA LYS A 92 -4.71 -19.97 9.54
C LYS A 92 -4.24 -21.41 9.81
N SER A 93 -5.17 -22.35 10.04
CA SER A 93 -4.86 -23.76 10.32
C SER A 93 -4.69 -24.63 9.06
N ASN A 94 -4.50 -24.01 7.89
CA ASN A 94 -4.33 -24.68 6.60
C ASN A 94 -5.48 -25.65 6.25
N LYS A 95 -6.71 -25.35 6.67
CA LYS A 95 -7.89 -26.14 6.29
C LYS A 95 -8.51 -25.55 5.02
N PRO A 96 -9.02 -26.40 4.10
CA PRO A 96 -9.67 -25.93 2.89
C PRO A 96 -10.91 -25.09 3.24
N ILE A 97 -11.05 -23.95 2.55
CA ILE A 97 -12.24 -23.11 2.63
C ILE A 97 -13.30 -23.52 1.62
N THR A 98 -14.56 -23.26 1.96
CA THR A 98 -15.72 -23.49 1.08
C THR A 98 -16.26 -22.18 0.50
N GLU A 99 -17.18 -22.26 -0.46
CA GLU A 99 -17.85 -21.08 -1.00
C GLU A 99 -18.67 -20.33 0.08
N THR A 100 -19.33 -21.07 0.99
CA THR A 100 -20.04 -20.48 2.12
C THR A 100 -19.10 -19.77 3.10
N ASP A 101 -17.90 -20.31 3.30
CA ASP A 101 -16.86 -19.64 4.09
C ASP A 101 -16.45 -18.31 3.42
N LEU A 102 -16.30 -18.28 2.10
CA LEU A 102 -15.98 -17.07 1.34
C LEU A 102 -17.10 -16.03 1.44
N GLN A 103 -18.37 -16.43 1.27
CA GLN A 103 -19.53 -15.55 1.45
C GLN A 103 -19.58 -14.94 2.86
N THR A 104 -19.24 -15.73 3.87
CA THR A 104 -19.16 -15.27 5.26
C THR A 104 -18.07 -14.21 5.42
N LEU A 105 -16.89 -14.42 4.83
CA LEU A 105 -15.81 -13.42 4.84
C LEU A 105 -16.19 -12.15 4.10
N GLU A 106 -16.84 -12.26 2.94
CA GLU A 106 -17.34 -11.10 2.19
C GLU A 106 -18.35 -10.31 3.01
N ALA A 107 -19.31 -10.96 3.67
CA ALA A 107 -20.32 -10.29 4.48
C ALA A 107 -19.71 -9.54 5.68
N ILE A 108 -18.62 -10.07 6.24
CA ILE A 108 -17.95 -9.50 7.40
C ILE A 108 -17.02 -8.34 6.99
N LEU A 109 -16.25 -8.51 5.91
CA LEU A 109 -15.26 -7.53 5.47
C LEU A 109 -15.88 -6.41 4.61
N PHE A 110 -17.02 -6.66 3.98
CA PHE A 110 -17.70 -5.71 3.09
C PHE A 110 -19.03 -5.23 3.67
N ASP A 111 -19.01 -4.82 4.94
CA ASP A 111 -20.19 -4.31 5.65
C ASP A 111 -20.65 -2.91 5.19
N GLY A 112 -19.84 -2.23 4.38
CA GLY A 112 -20.08 -0.88 3.86
C GLY A 112 -20.07 0.23 4.92
N LYS A 113 -19.65 -0.07 6.15
CA LYS A 113 -19.70 0.87 7.28
C LYS A 113 -18.38 0.94 8.04
N THR A 114 -17.88 -0.18 8.54
CA THR A 114 -16.72 -0.22 9.43
C THR A 114 -15.44 -0.57 8.69
N VAL A 115 -15.48 -1.60 7.84
CA VAL A 115 -14.29 -2.12 7.15
C VAL A 115 -14.19 -1.51 5.75
N GLY A 116 -15.27 -1.59 4.98
CA GLY A 116 -15.41 -0.96 3.67
C GLY A 116 -16.30 -1.77 2.73
N THR A 117 -16.11 -1.59 1.42
CA THR A 117 -16.93 -2.22 0.37
C THR A 117 -16.12 -3.15 -0.53
N LYS A 118 -16.82 -4.06 -1.23
CA LYS A 118 -16.21 -4.92 -2.26
C LYS A 118 -15.54 -4.12 -3.38
N GLN A 119 -16.10 -2.95 -3.72
CA GLN A 119 -15.52 -2.08 -4.74
C GLN A 119 -14.18 -1.49 -4.26
N GLU A 120 -14.12 -0.98 -3.02
CA GLU A 120 -12.87 -0.50 -2.43
C GLU A 120 -11.82 -1.62 -2.38
N TYR A 121 -12.22 -2.88 -2.13
CA TYR A 121 -11.31 -4.02 -2.20
C TYR A 121 -10.68 -4.18 -3.59
N ILE A 122 -11.49 -4.21 -4.65
CA ILE A 122 -11.02 -4.39 -6.02
C ILE A 122 -10.13 -3.22 -6.45
N GLU A 123 -10.48 -2.00 -6.07
CA GLU A 123 -9.65 -0.81 -6.36
C GLU A 123 -8.29 -0.85 -5.67
N ASN A 124 -8.21 -1.43 -4.46
CA ASN A 124 -6.98 -1.47 -3.65
C ASN A 124 -6.08 -2.68 -3.89
N TYR A 125 -6.68 -3.83 -4.23
CA TYR A 125 -6.03 -5.13 -4.27
C TYR A 125 -6.25 -5.90 -5.59
N GLY A 126 -7.06 -5.36 -6.51
CA GLY A 126 -7.42 -6.04 -7.75
C GLY A 126 -8.34 -7.24 -7.53
N GLU A 127 -8.32 -8.17 -8.48
CA GLU A 127 -9.11 -9.42 -8.43
C GLU A 127 -8.45 -10.52 -7.59
N LYS A 128 -7.70 -10.13 -6.56
CA LYS A 128 -7.01 -11.08 -5.69
C LYS A 128 -8.03 -11.92 -4.90
N PRO A 129 -7.87 -13.24 -4.80
CA PRO A 129 -8.76 -14.07 -4.00
C PRO A 129 -8.74 -13.66 -2.51
N LEU A 130 -9.93 -13.53 -1.91
CA LEU A 130 -10.09 -13.05 -0.54
C LEU A 130 -9.37 -13.93 0.49
N GLY A 131 -9.41 -15.26 0.31
CA GLY A 131 -8.74 -16.21 1.19
C GLY A 131 -7.21 -16.08 1.17
N GLU A 132 -6.62 -15.84 -0.01
CA GLU A 132 -5.20 -15.55 -0.16
C GLU A 132 -4.82 -14.25 0.55
N PHE A 133 -5.62 -13.20 0.35
CA PHE A 133 -5.38 -11.92 0.98
C PHE A 133 -5.42 -12.02 2.52
N ILE A 134 -6.41 -12.71 3.09
CA ILE A 134 -6.48 -12.92 4.54
C ILE A 134 -5.25 -13.69 5.04
N ARG A 135 -4.82 -14.75 4.34
CA ARG A 135 -3.60 -15.50 4.70
C ARG A 135 -2.34 -14.64 4.64
N SER A 136 -2.25 -13.68 3.73
CA SER A 136 -1.13 -12.73 3.70
C SER A 136 -1.07 -11.81 4.92
N ILE A 137 -2.19 -11.63 5.64
CA ILE A 137 -2.26 -10.84 6.87
C ILE A 137 -2.01 -11.71 8.12
N VAL A 138 -2.63 -12.88 8.20
CA VAL A 138 -2.60 -13.72 9.42
C VAL A 138 -1.44 -14.72 9.45
N GLY A 139 -0.88 -15.05 8.30
CA GLY A 139 0.09 -16.13 8.16
C GLY A 139 -0.54 -17.52 8.31
N LEU A 140 0.29 -18.56 8.18
CA LEU A 140 -0.08 -19.93 8.50
C LEU A 140 0.26 -20.24 9.96
N ASP A 141 -0.48 -21.15 10.59
CA ASP A 141 -0.11 -21.70 11.88
C ASP A 141 1.12 -22.61 11.74
N THR A 142 2.07 -22.49 12.68
CA THR A 142 3.33 -23.25 12.64
C THR A 142 3.10 -24.75 12.70
N ALA A 143 2.19 -25.22 13.57
CA ALA A 143 1.91 -26.63 13.69
C ALA A 143 1.19 -27.17 12.44
N ALA A 144 0.27 -26.37 11.87
CA ALA A 144 -0.38 -26.72 10.61
C ALA A 144 0.62 -26.81 9.44
N ALA A 145 1.56 -25.86 9.35
CA ALA A 145 2.63 -25.86 8.34
C ALA A 145 3.54 -27.09 8.50
N GLN A 146 4.02 -27.38 9.71
CA GLN A 146 4.84 -28.55 10.00
C GLN A 146 4.10 -29.86 9.68
N THR A 147 2.83 -29.96 10.06
CA THR A 147 2.00 -31.13 9.77
C THR A 147 1.87 -31.36 8.26
N ALA A 148 1.71 -30.28 7.48
CA ALA A 148 1.62 -30.40 6.03
C ALA A 148 2.90 -30.97 5.40
N PHE A 149 4.08 -30.70 5.96
CA PHE A 149 5.38 -31.22 5.50
C PHE A 149 5.82 -32.51 6.21
N ALA A 150 5.09 -32.98 7.23
CA ALA A 150 5.51 -34.08 8.09
C ALA A 150 5.77 -35.38 7.31
N GLU A 151 4.87 -35.76 6.40
CA GLU A 151 5.03 -36.96 5.57
C GLU A 151 6.28 -36.87 4.68
N PHE A 152 6.54 -35.70 4.09
CA PHE A 152 7.72 -35.49 3.25
C PHE A 152 9.02 -35.59 4.06
N ILE A 153 9.03 -35.02 5.26
CA ILE A 153 10.17 -35.06 6.18
C ILE A 153 10.41 -36.48 6.71
N GLN A 154 9.36 -37.22 7.04
CA GLN A 154 9.46 -38.57 7.62
C GLN A 154 9.77 -39.65 6.59
N ALA A 155 9.27 -39.52 5.35
CA ALA A 155 9.47 -40.51 4.30
C ALA A 155 10.88 -40.48 3.70
N GLY A 156 11.64 -39.40 3.89
CA GLY A 156 12.98 -39.22 3.33
C GLY A 156 14.03 -39.08 4.42
N ASN A 157 15.21 -39.67 4.19
CA ASN A 157 16.39 -39.34 4.98
C ASN A 157 16.98 -38.02 4.46
N LEU A 158 16.28 -36.91 4.72
CA LEU A 158 16.66 -35.59 4.21
C LEU A 158 18.05 -35.20 4.69
N ARG A 159 18.86 -34.66 3.77
CA ARG A 159 20.14 -34.06 4.11
C ARG A 159 19.96 -32.73 4.86
N ALA A 160 21.01 -32.22 5.49
CA ALA A 160 20.96 -31.01 6.31
C ALA A 160 20.56 -29.75 5.50
N ASP A 161 21.05 -29.62 4.27
CA ASP A 161 20.68 -28.59 3.30
C ASP A 161 19.18 -28.66 2.95
N GLN A 162 18.68 -29.85 2.64
CA GLN A 162 17.27 -30.11 2.34
C GLN A 162 16.36 -29.76 3.52
N MET A 163 16.74 -30.18 4.74
CA MET A 163 16.00 -29.86 5.95
C MET A 163 15.94 -28.34 6.20
N THR A 164 17.06 -27.65 6.00
CA THR A 164 17.13 -26.19 6.14
C THR A 164 16.20 -25.50 5.14
N PHE A 165 16.19 -25.96 3.89
CA PHE A 165 15.31 -25.43 2.84
C PHE A 165 13.82 -25.60 3.19
N ILE A 166 13.42 -26.79 3.67
CA ILE A 166 12.04 -27.04 4.10
C ILE A 166 11.66 -26.15 5.31
N ASN A 167 12.56 -25.97 6.27
CA ASN A 167 12.32 -25.08 7.41
C ASN A 167 12.17 -23.61 6.97
N SER A 168 12.91 -23.17 5.96
CA SER A 168 12.74 -21.85 5.36
C SER A 168 11.36 -21.71 4.71
N ILE A 169 10.87 -22.74 4.02
CA ILE A 169 9.50 -22.76 3.46
C ILE A 169 8.46 -22.64 4.58
N ILE A 170 8.57 -23.47 5.62
CA ILE A 170 7.65 -23.46 6.76
C ILE A 170 7.63 -22.08 7.43
N THR A 171 8.81 -21.48 7.64
CA THR A 171 8.97 -20.14 8.23
C THR A 171 8.36 -19.05 7.35
N PHE A 172 8.52 -19.17 6.03
CA PHE A 172 7.94 -18.21 5.11
C PHE A 172 6.41 -18.34 5.08
N LEU A 173 5.86 -19.55 5.04
CA LEU A 173 4.41 -19.78 5.09
C LEU A 173 3.80 -19.29 6.40
N THR A 174 4.48 -19.47 7.53
CA THR A 174 3.99 -18.96 8.82
C THR A 174 3.91 -17.43 8.87
N LYS A 175 4.79 -16.73 8.16
CA LYS A 175 4.79 -15.26 8.12
C LYS A 175 3.89 -14.69 7.02
N ASN A 176 3.95 -15.24 5.81
CA ASN A 176 3.34 -14.68 4.61
C ASN A 176 2.07 -15.43 4.16
N GLY A 177 1.77 -16.58 4.78
CA GLY A 177 0.56 -17.38 4.51
C GLY A 177 0.60 -18.22 3.23
N MET A 178 1.28 -17.75 2.19
CA MET A 178 1.44 -18.42 0.90
C MET A 178 2.85 -18.22 0.33
N ILE A 179 3.20 -19.02 -0.67
CA ILE A 179 4.45 -18.91 -1.45
C ILE A 179 4.12 -19.00 -2.93
N ASP A 180 4.58 -18.03 -3.74
CA ASP A 180 4.69 -18.22 -5.19
C ASP A 180 5.89 -19.15 -5.47
N LYS A 181 5.66 -20.18 -6.29
CA LYS A 181 6.68 -21.16 -6.69
C LYS A 181 7.94 -20.50 -7.28
N LYS A 182 7.80 -19.35 -7.93
CA LYS A 182 8.95 -18.59 -8.47
C LYS A 182 9.90 -18.11 -7.37
N MET A 183 9.39 -17.80 -6.18
CA MET A 183 10.19 -17.36 -5.03
C MET A 183 11.19 -18.43 -4.59
N LEU A 184 10.95 -19.71 -4.87
CA LEU A 184 11.86 -20.81 -4.50
C LEU A 184 13.20 -20.77 -5.26
N PHE A 185 13.35 -19.82 -6.19
CA PHE A 185 14.55 -19.54 -6.97
C PHE A 185 15.09 -18.12 -6.72
N GLU A 186 14.60 -17.44 -5.68
CA GLU A 186 15.04 -16.12 -5.26
C GLU A 186 15.41 -16.12 -3.76
N PRO A 187 16.16 -15.13 -3.26
CA PRO A 187 16.37 -14.98 -1.82
C PRO A 187 15.03 -14.87 -1.07
N PRO A 188 14.88 -15.50 0.12
CA PRO A 188 15.91 -16.18 0.91
C PRO A 188 16.10 -17.67 0.57
N PHE A 189 15.42 -18.20 -0.45
CA PHE A 189 15.48 -19.63 -0.79
C PHE A 189 16.76 -20.00 -1.53
N THR A 190 17.44 -19.03 -2.14
CA THR A 190 18.77 -19.21 -2.74
C THR A 190 19.93 -19.11 -1.75
N ASP A 191 19.66 -18.84 -0.47
CA ASP A 191 20.71 -18.68 0.55
C ASP A 191 21.42 -20.01 0.85
N VAL A 192 20.73 -21.14 0.68
CA VAL A 192 21.28 -22.49 0.86
C VAL A 192 22.04 -22.94 -0.39
N HIS A 193 21.50 -22.65 -1.58
CA HIS A 193 22.10 -23.00 -2.88
C HIS A 193 21.66 -21.97 -3.92
N ASP A 194 22.58 -21.52 -4.78
CA ASP A 194 22.34 -20.52 -5.82
C ASP A 194 21.22 -20.88 -6.83
N GLN A 195 21.01 -22.17 -7.11
CA GLN A 195 19.92 -22.71 -7.93
C GLN A 195 18.61 -22.94 -7.15
N GLY A 196 18.55 -22.52 -5.88
CA GLY A 196 17.37 -22.65 -5.02
C GLY A 196 16.90 -24.10 -4.91
N LEU A 197 15.60 -24.33 -5.15
CA LEU A 197 14.99 -25.65 -5.04
C LEU A 197 15.67 -26.73 -5.91
N PHE A 198 16.11 -26.40 -7.13
CA PHE A 198 16.75 -27.36 -8.05
C PHE A 198 18.17 -27.75 -7.62
N GLY A 199 18.87 -26.89 -6.87
CA GLY A 199 20.19 -27.19 -6.34
C GLY A 199 20.14 -28.11 -5.11
N VAL A 200 19.04 -28.07 -4.36
CA VAL A 200 18.90 -28.78 -3.09
C VAL A 200 18.23 -30.15 -3.24
N PHE A 201 17.31 -30.30 -4.20
CA PHE A 201 16.55 -31.53 -4.43
C PHE A 201 16.77 -32.10 -5.83
N ASP A 202 16.63 -33.42 -5.95
CA ASP A 202 16.53 -34.10 -7.24
C ASP A 202 15.15 -33.86 -7.88
N ASP A 203 14.98 -34.20 -9.15
CA ASP A 203 13.73 -33.96 -9.90
C ASP A 203 12.49 -34.50 -9.15
N ALA A 204 12.61 -35.69 -8.55
CA ALA A 204 11.52 -36.28 -7.78
C ALA A 204 11.20 -35.48 -6.50
N GLY A 205 12.22 -35.01 -5.78
CA GLY A 205 12.06 -34.14 -4.61
C GLY A 205 11.47 -32.78 -4.96
N VAL A 206 11.95 -32.15 -6.03
CA VAL A 206 11.45 -30.86 -6.54
C VAL A 206 9.94 -30.94 -6.81
N VAL A 207 9.51 -31.97 -7.56
CA VAL A 207 8.08 -32.17 -7.88
C VAL A 207 7.24 -32.34 -6.62
N LYS A 208 7.73 -33.11 -5.63
CA LYS A 208 7.01 -33.31 -4.36
C LYS A 208 6.87 -32.02 -3.57
N VAL A 209 7.93 -31.22 -3.46
CA VAL A 209 7.89 -29.94 -2.72
C VAL A 209 6.94 -28.95 -3.40
N ILE A 210 7.01 -28.82 -4.73
CA ILE A 210 6.11 -27.97 -5.51
C ILE A 210 4.65 -28.38 -5.31
N HIS A 211 4.34 -29.67 -5.43
CA HIS A 211 2.99 -30.19 -5.25
C HIS A 211 2.47 -29.94 -3.82
N LEU A 212 3.35 -30.02 -2.82
CA LEU A 212 2.96 -29.74 -1.44
C LEU A 212 2.62 -28.26 -1.23
N ILE A 213 3.41 -27.35 -1.80
CA ILE A 213 3.15 -25.91 -1.77
C ILE A 213 1.84 -25.59 -2.49
N ASP A 214 1.60 -26.20 -3.66
CA ASP A 214 0.35 -26.04 -4.40
C ASP A 214 -0.86 -26.46 -3.56
N ARG A 215 -0.82 -27.65 -2.94
CA ARG A 215 -1.88 -28.12 -2.04
C ARG A 215 -2.14 -27.17 -0.86
N ILE A 216 -1.08 -26.62 -0.28
CA ILE A 216 -1.18 -25.66 0.83
C ILE A 216 -1.80 -24.34 0.37
N ASN A 217 -1.42 -23.85 -0.80
CA ASN A 217 -1.98 -22.61 -1.36
C ASN A 217 -3.45 -22.81 -1.78
N GLU A 218 -3.77 -23.96 -2.39
CA GLU A 218 -5.13 -24.33 -2.80
C GLU A 218 -6.12 -24.36 -1.64
N ASN A 219 -5.70 -24.70 -0.42
CA ASN A 219 -6.59 -24.67 0.75
C ASN A 219 -7.17 -23.28 1.07
N ALA A 220 -6.60 -22.22 0.53
CA ALA A 220 -7.12 -20.86 0.70
C ALA A 220 -7.67 -20.23 -0.58
N SER A 221 -7.71 -20.99 -1.67
CA SER A 221 -8.57 -20.69 -2.81
C SER A 221 -9.78 -21.61 -2.77
N VAL A 222 -10.93 -21.12 -3.26
CA VAL A 222 -12.07 -22.01 -3.48
C VAL A 222 -11.77 -22.73 -4.79
N SER A 223 -11.32 -23.99 -4.71
CA SER A 223 -11.18 -24.83 -5.89
C SER A 223 -12.53 -24.98 -6.56
N VAL A 224 -12.69 -24.41 -7.75
CA VAL A 224 -13.81 -24.68 -8.64
C VAL A 224 -13.69 -26.13 -9.12
N TYR A 225 -14.10 -27.09 -8.28
CA TYR A 225 -14.35 -28.46 -8.72
C TYR A 225 -15.55 -28.44 -9.67
N GLY A 226 -15.31 -28.18 -10.95
CA GLY A 226 -16.39 -28.12 -11.95
C GLY A 226 -16.06 -27.82 -13.41
N GLN A 227 -14.83 -27.42 -13.80
CA GLN A 227 -14.56 -27.04 -15.21
C GLN A 227 -13.29 -27.64 -15.83
N ARG A 228 -12.78 -28.77 -15.34
CA ARG A 228 -11.63 -29.48 -15.94
C ARG A 228 -11.98 -30.70 -16.81
N SER A 229 -13.22 -30.82 -17.28
CA SER A 229 -13.61 -31.86 -18.25
C SER A 229 -14.45 -31.27 -19.39
N ALA A 230 -13.85 -30.44 -20.24
CA ALA A 230 -14.45 -30.04 -21.52
C ALA A 230 -13.46 -29.50 -22.57
N ALA A 231 -12.14 -29.59 -22.36
CA ALA A 231 -11.15 -29.09 -23.32
C ALA A 231 -10.05 -30.13 -23.55
N ALA A 232 -10.47 -31.30 -24.02
CA ALA A 232 -9.61 -32.24 -24.73
C ALA A 232 -10.50 -33.00 -25.72
N THR A 233 -10.73 -32.38 -26.87
CA THR A 233 -11.09 -33.05 -28.12
C THR A 233 -10.33 -32.35 -29.23
#